data_AF-A0A925V038-F1
#
_entry.id   AF-A0A925V038-F1
#
_cell.length_a   1.000
_cell.length_b   1.000
_cell.length_c   1.000
_cell.angle_alpha   90.00
_cell.angle_beta   90.00
_cell.angle_gamma   90.00
#
_symmetry.space_group_name_H-M   'P 1'
#
loop_
_entity.id
_entity.type
_entity.pdbx_description
1 polymer ?
#
loop_
_entity_poly.entity_id
_entity_poly.type
_entity_poly.pdbx_seq_one_letter_code
_entity_poly.pdbx_strand_id
1 'polypeptide(L)'
;MTTTTAQLPMLPAILNAFLRPARFLALAAFATTLAACPRGDVGAPCNHGQVEPPESKLVTFPALSCNELLCVYADIAEPPDDACTVGQDTECNAANPGADRFECVASGESGRCRLKIEYVLERSMCSKRCSSDADCKDGGPTQKVVVEGTKCESGFSCAKIQTLGQFCCESLCVCNDDLADQDAEELAMDCQLGNVDGCCTGQGITEPAPGCG
;
A
#
# COMPACT_ATOMS: atom_id res chain seq x y z
N MET A 1 70.98 11.71 -70.87
CA MET A 1 70.91 10.27 -70.62
C MET A 1 69.48 9.81 -70.89
N THR A 2 69.38 8.79 -71.72
CA THR A 2 68.20 8.13 -72.29
C THR A 2 67.26 7.54 -71.25
N THR A 3 65.95 7.66 -71.46
CA THR A 3 65.02 6.52 -71.46
C THR A 3 63.65 6.92 -72.03
N THR A 4 63.16 6.06 -72.93
CA THR A 4 61.91 6.11 -73.68
C THR A 4 61.16 4.81 -73.39
N THR A 5 59.85 4.89 -73.10
CA THR A 5 58.77 3.89 -73.34
C THR A 5 57.44 4.60 -72.98
N ALA A 6 56.51 4.95 -73.88
CA ALA A 6 55.56 4.15 -74.70
C ALA A 6 54.75 3.14 -73.85
N GLN A 7 53.42 2.93 -73.88
CA GLN A 7 52.24 3.27 -74.72
C GLN A 7 50.96 2.88 -73.90
N LEU A 8 49.88 3.69 -73.83
CA LEU A 8 48.51 3.55 -74.46
C LEU A 8 47.68 2.27 -74.10
N PRO A 9 46.31 2.19 -74.22
CA PRO A 9 45.26 3.19 -74.53
C PRO A 9 43.87 3.04 -73.78
N MET A 10 42.99 4.04 -74.01
CA MET A 10 41.50 4.03 -74.24
C MET A 10 40.44 3.52 -73.20
N LEU A 11 39.65 4.48 -72.68
CA LEU A 11 38.16 4.72 -72.76
C LEU A 11 37.14 3.55 -72.59
N PRO A 12 35.83 3.76 -72.25
CA PRO A 12 35.05 5.02 -72.15
C PRO A 12 34.11 5.15 -70.92
N ALA A 13 33.38 6.27 -70.93
CA ALA A 13 32.36 6.77 -70.01
C ALA A 13 31.12 5.87 -69.85
N ILE A 14 30.51 5.91 -68.65
CA ILE A 14 29.06 5.71 -68.47
C ILE A 14 28.53 6.79 -67.51
N LEU A 15 27.62 7.61 -68.04
CA LEU A 15 26.79 8.56 -67.32
C LEU A 15 25.92 7.83 -66.27
N ASN A 16 25.67 8.49 -65.14
CA ASN A 16 24.33 8.44 -64.54
C ASN A 16 24.04 9.74 -63.79
N ALA A 17 23.20 10.56 -64.42
CA ALA A 17 22.55 11.70 -63.82
C ALA A 17 21.12 11.30 -63.48
N PHE A 18 20.77 11.07 -62.21
CA PHE A 18 19.37 10.98 -61.79
C PHE A 18 19.17 11.53 -60.36
N LEU A 19 18.71 12.78 -60.31
CA LEU A 19 17.49 13.24 -59.62
C LEU A 19 17.33 13.11 -58.08
N ARG A 20 17.39 14.30 -57.44
CA ARG A 20 16.52 14.90 -56.39
C ARG A 20 16.17 14.09 -55.11
N PRO A 21 16.40 14.65 -53.90
CA PRO A 21 15.88 14.07 -52.65
C PRO A 21 14.39 14.39 -52.47
N ALA A 22 13.57 13.34 -52.37
CA ALA A 22 12.16 13.44 -52.03
C ALA A 22 11.98 13.70 -50.53
N ARG A 23 11.48 14.90 -50.21
CA ARG A 23 10.94 15.27 -48.90
C ARG A 23 9.55 14.68 -48.74
N PHE A 24 9.40 13.54 -48.06
CA PHE A 24 8.13 13.12 -47.43
C PHE A 24 8.42 12.18 -46.26
N LEU A 25 8.62 12.76 -45.08
CA LEU A 25 8.62 12.05 -43.80
C LEU A 25 7.79 12.91 -42.85
N ALA A 26 6.48 12.65 -42.79
CA ALA A 26 5.64 13.21 -41.76
C ALA A 26 4.40 12.34 -41.52
N LEU A 27 4.20 12.05 -40.23
CA LEU A 27 2.92 11.76 -39.57
C LEU A 27 2.30 10.36 -39.74
N ALA A 28 2.83 9.41 -38.97
CA ALA A 28 2.03 8.35 -38.37
C ALA A 28 2.66 7.89 -37.03
N ALA A 29 2.80 8.82 -36.09
CA ALA A 29 3.09 8.52 -34.68
C ALA A 29 1.91 9.00 -33.83
N PHE A 30 0.71 8.47 -34.11
CA PHE A 30 -0.45 8.69 -33.25
C PHE A 30 -0.35 7.71 -32.07
N ALA A 31 0.17 8.25 -30.96
CA ALA A 31 -0.31 8.02 -29.61
C ALA A 31 -0.78 6.59 -29.26
N THR A 32 0.17 5.69 -29.02
CA THR A 32 -0.02 4.65 -27.99
C THR A 32 0.46 5.20 -26.64
N THR A 33 -0.10 6.33 -26.21
CA THR A 33 -0.09 6.68 -24.78
C THR A 33 -1.04 5.69 -24.12
N LEU A 34 -0.51 4.55 -23.70
CA LEU A 34 -1.10 3.75 -22.65
C LEU A 34 -1.32 4.70 -21.47
N ALA A 35 -2.52 5.25 -21.34
CA ALA A 35 -2.98 5.78 -20.07
C ALA A 35 -2.88 4.59 -19.12
N ALA A 36 -1.81 4.57 -18.31
CA ALA A 36 -1.74 3.68 -17.18
C ALA A 36 -2.90 4.10 -16.29
N CYS A 37 -4.04 3.43 -16.43
CA CYS A 37 -5.15 3.61 -15.51
C CYS A 37 -4.57 3.40 -14.11
N PRO A 38 -4.73 4.36 -13.19
CA PRO A 38 -4.31 4.14 -11.82
C PRO A 38 -5.05 2.90 -11.33
N ARG A 39 -4.31 1.83 -11.08
CA ARG A 39 -4.85 0.65 -10.42
C ARG A 39 -4.91 1.00 -8.96
N GLY A 40 -6.11 1.21 -8.45
CA GLY A 40 -6.35 1.25 -7.03
C GLY A 40 -5.82 -0.01 -6.37
N ASP A 41 -5.16 0.16 -5.23
CA ASP A 41 -4.60 -0.89 -4.39
C ASP A 41 -5.32 -0.96 -3.03
N VAL A 42 -6.29 -0.07 -2.76
CA VAL A 42 -7.02 -0.09 -1.49
C VAL A 42 -7.70 -1.44 -1.30
N GLY A 43 -7.46 -2.08 -0.17
CA GLY A 43 -8.02 -3.39 0.14
C GLY A 43 -7.23 -4.59 -0.39
N ALA A 44 -6.10 -4.37 -1.07
CA ALA A 44 -5.18 -5.43 -1.46
C ALA A 44 -4.48 -5.99 -0.21
N PRO A 45 -4.24 -7.32 -0.13
CA PRO A 45 -3.47 -7.88 0.97
C PRO A 45 -2.05 -7.31 0.94
N CYS A 46 -1.54 -6.91 2.09
CA CYS A 46 -0.17 -6.45 2.19
C CYS A 46 0.81 -7.63 2.11
N ASN A 47 1.96 -7.42 1.48
CA ASN A 47 3.06 -8.37 1.58
C ASN A 47 3.94 -8.00 2.78
N HIS A 48 3.80 -8.74 3.87
CA HIS A 48 4.52 -8.46 5.11
C HIS A 48 5.93 -9.07 5.15
N GLY A 49 6.32 -9.93 4.21
CA GLY A 49 7.52 -10.76 4.41
C GLY A 49 7.37 -11.68 5.63
N GLN A 50 8.49 -12.25 6.11
CA GLN A 50 8.49 -12.99 7.38
C GLN A 50 8.88 -12.04 8.52
N VAL A 51 7.89 -11.39 9.13
CA VAL A 51 8.08 -10.60 10.36
C VAL A 51 7.10 -11.07 11.42
N GLU A 52 7.56 -11.06 12.67
CA GLU A 52 6.71 -11.26 13.84
C GLU A 52 5.61 -10.17 13.88
N PRO A 53 4.41 -10.50 14.34
CA PRO A 53 3.30 -9.56 14.42
C PRO A 53 3.69 -8.40 15.33
N PRO A 54 3.34 -7.15 14.98
CA PRO A 54 3.52 -6.07 15.92
C PRO A 54 2.61 -6.26 17.14
N GLU A 55 3.12 -5.92 18.32
CA GLU A 55 2.33 -5.86 19.55
C GLU A 55 1.42 -4.61 19.62
N SER A 56 1.34 -3.80 18.56
CA SER A 56 0.60 -2.53 18.55
C SER A 56 -0.23 -2.35 17.27
N LYS A 57 -1.26 -1.51 17.38
CA LYS A 57 -2.37 -1.25 16.42
C LYS A 57 -1.95 -0.64 15.07
N LEU A 58 -0.68 -0.75 14.67
CA LEU A 58 -0.21 -0.21 13.39
C LEU A 58 0.96 -0.99 12.79
N VAL A 59 0.73 -1.53 11.60
CA VAL A 59 1.72 -2.26 10.81
C VAL A 59 2.20 -1.36 9.67
N THR A 60 3.07 -0.39 9.93
CA THR A 60 3.78 0.29 8.82
C THR A 60 5.13 -0.37 8.61
N PHE A 61 5.11 -1.55 8.00
CA PHE A 61 6.28 -2.04 7.27
C PHE A 61 6.32 -1.31 5.92
N PRO A 62 7.49 -1.14 5.27
CA PRO A 62 7.54 -0.67 3.90
C PRO A 62 6.74 -1.63 3.02
N ALA A 63 5.47 -1.30 2.79
CA ALA A 63 4.54 -2.13 2.05
C ALA A 63 4.78 -1.89 0.58
N LEU A 64 5.90 -2.44 0.07
CA LEU A 64 6.30 -2.31 -1.34
C LEU A 64 5.24 -2.81 -2.33
N SER A 65 4.27 -3.60 -1.84
CA SER A 65 3.09 -4.04 -2.57
C SER A 65 1.98 -3.00 -2.69
N CYS A 66 1.98 -1.97 -1.86
CA CYS A 66 0.99 -0.89 -1.86
C CYS A 66 1.55 0.34 -2.61
N ASN A 67 0.72 0.99 -3.41
CA ASN A 67 1.07 2.18 -4.20
C ASN A 67 1.52 3.35 -3.31
N GLU A 68 0.84 3.58 -2.19
CA GLU A 68 1.21 4.62 -1.23
C GLU A 68 2.15 4.10 -0.13
N LEU A 69 2.61 2.85 -0.23
CA LEU A 69 3.42 2.16 0.78
C LEU A 69 2.73 2.09 2.17
N LEU A 70 1.40 2.24 2.20
CA LEU A 70 0.60 2.19 3.41
C LEU A 70 -0.07 0.82 3.54
N CYS A 71 0.24 0.13 4.62
CA CYS A 71 -0.47 -1.04 5.06
C CYS A 71 -1.17 -0.74 6.38
N VAL A 72 -2.44 -1.09 6.49
CA VAL A 72 -3.28 -0.80 7.64
C VAL A 72 -3.93 -2.07 8.15
N TYR A 73 -3.82 -2.27 9.46
CA TYR A 73 -4.65 -3.17 10.25
C TYR A 73 -5.42 -2.29 11.24
N ALA A 74 -6.74 -2.32 11.20
CA ALA A 74 -7.58 -1.39 11.95
C ALA A 74 -8.52 -2.06 12.96
N ASP A 75 -8.51 -3.39 13.05
CA ASP A 75 -9.34 -4.09 14.03
C ASP A 75 -8.79 -3.83 15.44
N ILE A 76 -9.70 -3.45 16.33
CA ILE A 76 -9.44 -3.05 17.71
C ILE A 76 -9.63 -4.20 18.71
N ALA A 77 -9.92 -5.41 18.23
CA ALA A 77 -10.21 -6.54 19.08
C ALA A 77 -9.06 -6.85 20.05
N GLU A 78 -9.36 -6.82 21.35
CA GLU A 78 -8.40 -7.17 22.41
C GLU A 78 -8.56 -8.64 22.79
N PRO A 79 -7.46 -9.38 22.99
CA PRO A 79 -7.53 -10.76 23.44
C PRO A 79 -8.12 -10.80 24.87
N PRO A 80 -8.89 -11.84 25.22
CA PRO A 80 -9.35 -12.01 26.59
C PRO A 80 -8.16 -12.22 27.53
N ASP A 81 -8.25 -11.68 28.75
CA ASP A 81 -7.21 -11.79 29.78
C ASP A 81 -7.19 -13.17 30.49
N ASP A 82 -8.17 -14.02 30.20
CA ASP A 82 -8.30 -15.34 30.80
C ASP A 82 -7.17 -16.29 30.41
N ALA A 83 -6.79 -17.17 31.33
CA ALA A 83 -5.85 -18.23 31.04
C ALA A 83 -6.47 -19.24 30.07
N CYS A 84 -5.65 -19.75 29.14
CA CYS A 84 -6.10 -20.69 28.12
C CYS A 84 -5.21 -21.95 28.06
N THR A 85 -5.73 -23.00 27.45
CA THR A 85 -5.01 -24.25 27.18
C THR A 85 -4.27 -24.15 25.86
N VAL A 86 -2.94 -24.23 25.88
CA VAL A 86 -2.11 -24.16 24.66
C VAL A 86 -2.54 -25.23 23.65
N GLY A 87 -2.78 -24.81 22.41
CA GLY A 87 -3.34 -25.65 21.36
C GLY A 87 -4.88 -25.73 21.33
N GLN A 88 -5.58 -24.99 22.20
CA GLN A 88 -7.02 -24.81 22.15
C GLN A 88 -7.41 -23.33 22.02
N ASP A 89 -7.41 -22.83 20.80
CA ASP A 89 -7.75 -21.44 20.48
C ASP A 89 -9.23 -21.11 20.71
N THR A 90 -10.09 -22.13 20.83
CA THR A 90 -11.53 -21.94 21.08
C THR A 90 -11.82 -21.23 22.39
N GLU A 91 -10.95 -21.37 23.39
CA GLU A 91 -11.07 -20.66 24.67
C GLU A 91 -10.86 -19.15 24.48
N CYS A 92 -9.89 -18.77 23.65
CA CYS A 92 -9.61 -17.38 23.31
C CYS A 92 -10.66 -16.73 22.42
N ASN A 93 -11.43 -17.52 21.67
CA ASN A 93 -12.45 -17.03 20.74
C ASN A 93 -13.88 -17.29 21.23
N ALA A 94 -14.09 -17.58 22.52
CA ALA A 94 -15.40 -17.97 23.05
C ALA A 94 -16.50 -16.91 22.80
N ALA A 95 -16.15 -15.62 22.82
CA ALA A 95 -17.08 -14.52 22.54
C ALA A 95 -17.54 -14.47 21.08
N ASN A 96 -16.69 -14.89 20.14
CA ASN A 96 -17.02 -14.96 18.72
C ASN A 96 -16.26 -16.12 18.04
N PRO A 97 -16.77 -17.37 18.17
CA PRO A 97 -16.04 -18.55 17.71
C PRO A 97 -15.79 -18.61 16.21
N GLY A 98 -16.56 -17.86 15.41
CA GLY A 98 -16.43 -17.83 13.95
C GLY A 98 -15.36 -16.87 13.45
N ALA A 99 -14.81 -16.02 14.31
CA ALA A 99 -13.87 -14.98 13.89
C ALA A 99 -12.40 -15.40 13.92
N ASP A 100 -12.05 -16.49 14.64
CA ASP A 100 -10.69 -17.07 14.73
C ASP A 100 -9.57 -16.02 14.87
N ARG A 101 -9.80 -15.02 15.73
CA ARG A 101 -8.94 -13.83 15.88
C ARG A 101 -7.74 -14.08 16.77
N PHE A 102 -7.91 -14.93 17.76
CA PHE A 102 -6.95 -15.11 18.85
C PHE A 102 -6.39 -16.52 18.86
N GLU A 103 -5.15 -16.67 19.30
CA GLU A 103 -4.51 -17.96 19.54
C GLU A 103 -4.07 -18.06 21.00
N CYS A 104 -4.05 -19.28 21.53
CA CYS A 104 -3.55 -19.56 22.87
C CYS A 104 -2.06 -19.91 22.83
N VAL A 105 -1.21 -19.06 23.39
CA VAL A 105 0.25 -19.29 23.45
C VAL A 105 0.77 -19.52 24.85
N ALA A 106 1.83 -20.33 24.95
CA ALA A 106 2.43 -20.69 26.23
C ALA A 106 2.93 -19.46 26.99
N SER A 107 2.57 -19.36 28.27
CA SER A 107 2.98 -18.29 29.19
C SER A 107 3.14 -18.84 30.61
N GLY A 108 4.28 -19.49 30.86
CA GLY A 108 4.56 -20.13 32.14
C GLY A 108 3.87 -21.48 32.26
N GLU A 109 3.08 -21.67 33.32
CA GLU A 109 2.34 -22.92 33.59
C GLU A 109 0.99 -23.01 32.88
N SER A 110 0.50 -21.89 32.32
CA SER A 110 -0.73 -21.80 31.53
C SER A 110 -0.47 -21.14 30.17
N GLY A 111 -1.48 -21.11 29.29
CA GLY A 111 -1.47 -20.26 28.11
C GLY A 111 -2.07 -18.88 28.39
N ARG A 112 -1.77 -17.93 27.51
CA ARG A 112 -2.42 -16.62 27.42
C ARG A 112 -2.95 -16.40 26.00
N CYS A 113 -4.11 -15.79 25.89
CA CYS A 113 -4.64 -15.40 24.60
C CYS A 113 -3.84 -14.23 24.04
N ARG A 114 -3.57 -14.28 22.74
CA ARG A 114 -3.03 -13.16 21.98
C ARG A 114 -3.65 -13.11 20.60
N LEU A 115 -3.51 -11.98 19.93
CA LEU A 115 -3.93 -11.82 18.55
C LEU A 115 -3.14 -12.75 17.64
N LYS A 116 -3.85 -13.49 16.77
CA LYS A 116 -3.28 -14.45 15.84
C LYS A 116 -2.61 -13.73 14.67
N ILE A 117 -1.40 -14.13 14.34
CA ILE A 117 -0.60 -13.50 13.28
C ILE A 117 -1.32 -13.59 11.95
N GLU A 118 -1.78 -14.79 11.60
CA GLU A 118 -2.48 -15.05 10.35
C GLU A 118 -3.71 -14.15 10.22
N TYR A 119 -4.43 -13.92 11.32
CA TYR A 119 -5.56 -13.00 11.34
C TYR A 119 -5.15 -11.56 11.00
N VAL A 120 -4.09 -11.05 11.65
CA VAL A 120 -3.55 -9.72 11.36
C VAL A 120 -3.13 -9.61 9.89
N LEU A 121 -2.43 -10.61 9.35
CA LEU A 121 -1.96 -10.62 7.96
C LEU A 121 -3.14 -10.66 6.96
N GLU A 122 -4.19 -11.42 7.25
CA GLU A 122 -5.38 -11.51 6.40
C GLU A 122 -6.21 -10.21 6.41
N ARG A 123 -6.21 -9.49 7.52
CA ARG A 123 -6.95 -8.23 7.70
C ARG A 123 -6.11 -6.99 7.42
N SER A 124 -4.80 -7.15 7.23
CA SER A 124 -3.89 -6.06 6.85
C SER A 124 -4.01 -5.74 5.37
N MET A 125 -4.44 -4.52 5.06
CA MET A 125 -4.74 -4.10 3.71
C MET A 125 -3.98 -2.85 3.29
N CYS A 126 -3.62 -2.81 2.01
CA CYS A 126 -3.14 -1.60 1.38
C CYS A 126 -4.17 -0.48 1.54
N SER A 127 -3.70 0.70 1.90
CA SER A 127 -4.50 1.88 2.15
C SER A 127 -3.92 3.09 1.43
N LYS A 128 -4.62 4.21 1.51
CA LYS A 128 -4.22 5.51 1.00
C LYS A 128 -4.72 6.62 1.91
N ARG A 129 -4.12 7.79 1.83
CA ARG A 129 -4.68 9.00 2.45
C ARG A 129 -5.99 9.41 1.78
N CYS A 130 -6.89 9.99 2.57
CA CYS A 130 -8.20 10.44 2.10
C CYS A 130 -8.59 11.77 2.77
N SER A 131 -9.46 12.52 2.12
CA SER A 131 -10.14 13.71 2.68
C SER A 131 -11.62 13.45 2.92
N SER A 132 -12.19 12.44 2.27
CA SER A 132 -13.59 12.02 2.43
C SER A 132 -13.79 10.55 2.03
N ASP A 133 -14.91 9.96 2.42
CA ASP A 133 -15.28 8.60 2.01
C ASP A 133 -15.33 8.39 0.49
N ALA A 134 -15.52 9.47 -0.28
CA ALA A 134 -15.51 9.39 -1.74
C ALA A 134 -14.12 9.02 -2.29
N ASP A 135 -13.05 9.35 -1.57
CA ASP A 135 -11.67 9.04 -1.97
C ASP A 135 -11.31 7.56 -1.82
N CYS A 136 -12.16 6.81 -1.11
CA CYS A 136 -12.03 5.38 -0.79
C CYS A 136 -12.98 4.50 -1.61
N LYS A 137 -13.67 5.08 -2.60
CA LYS A 137 -14.66 4.40 -3.43
C LYS A 137 -14.29 4.50 -4.90
N ASP A 138 -14.69 3.50 -5.67
CA ASP A 138 -14.50 3.53 -7.12
C ASP A 138 -15.37 4.62 -7.77
N GLY A 139 -14.74 5.45 -8.61
CA GLY A 139 -15.41 6.49 -9.40
C GLY A 139 -15.79 6.04 -10.81
N GLY A 140 -15.62 4.74 -11.13
CA GLY A 140 -15.90 4.15 -12.44
C GLY A 140 -14.67 3.50 -13.09
N PRO A 141 -14.76 3.11 -14.39
CA PRO A 141 -13.73 2.31 -15.06
C PRO A 141 -12.33 2.96 -15.12
N THR A 142 -12.27 4.29 -15.07
CA THR A 142 -11.03 5.07 -15.12
C THR A 142 -10.55 5.54 -13.75
N GLN A 143 -11.33 5.29 -12.71
CA GLN A 143 -11.06 5.74 -11.34
C GLN A 143 -11.30 4.57 -10.37
N LYS A 144 -10.50 3.51 -10.56
CA LYS A 144 -10.49 2.35 -9.68
C LYS A 144 -9.62 2.67 -8.47
N VAL A 145 -10.19 2.58 -7.27
CA VAL A 145 -9.52 2.85 -6.00
C VAL A 145 -9.39 1.57 -5.19
N VAL A 146 -10.46 0.77 -5.15
CA VAL A 146 -10.51 -0.47 -4.37
C VAL A 146 -10.19 -1.65 -5.28
N VAL A 147 -9.36 -2.58 -4.83
CA VAL A 147 -9.10 -3.80 -5.62
C VAL A 147 -10.32 -4.70 -5.66
N GLU A 148 -10.47 -5.42 -6.77
CA GLU A 148 -11.46 -6.50 -6.84
C GLU A 148 -11.03 -7.66 -5.95
N GLY A 149 -11.99 -8.29 -5.26
CA GLY A 149 -11.72 -9.45 -4.40
C GLY A 149 -11.05 -9.12 -3.06
N THR A 150 -11.15 -7.88 -2.59
CA THR A 150 -10.79 -7.53 -1.21
C THR A 150 -11.57 -8.40 -0.20
N LYS A 151 -10.97 -8.65 0.96
CA LYS A 151 -11.64 -9.32 2.10
C LYS A 151 -12.58 -8.38 2.88
N CYS A 152 -12.62 -7.10 2.51
CA CYS A 152 -13.52 -6.13 3.10
C CYS A 152 -14.89 -6.19 2.41
N GLU A 153 -15.92 -6.61 3.13
CA GLU A 153 -17.26 -6.84 2.59
C GLU A 153 -18.13 -5.58 2.66
N SER A 154 -18.02 -4.79 3.74
CA SER A 154 -18.80 -3.56 3.92
C SER A 154 -18.18 -2.30 3.29
N GLY A 155 -17.08 -2.46 2.55
CA GLY A 155 -16.39 -1.39 1.83
C GLY A 155 -15.50 -0.51 2.71
N PHE A 156 -15.01 0.59 2.14
CA PHE A 156 -14.03 1.46 2.80
C PHE A 156 -14.62 2.85 3.12
N SER A 157 -14.21 3.40 4.26
CA SER A 157 -14.47 4.77 4.68
C SER A 157 -13.17 5.51 4.99
N CYS A 158 -13.26 6.83 5.06
CA CYS A 158 -12.15 7.70 5.37
C CYS A 158 -12.13 7.98 6.87
N ALA A 159 -11.23 7.31 7.60
CA ALA A 159 -11.19 7.35 9.06
C ALA A 159 -9.78 7.61 9.59
N LYS A 160 -9.71 8.16 10.80
CA LYS A 160 -8.49 8.21 11.60
C LYS A 160 -8.46 6.96 12.46
N ILE A 161 -7.30 6.32 12.59
CA ILE A 161 -7.17 5.02 13.27
C ILE A 161 -6.05 4.96 14.32
N GLN A 162 -5.22 6.01 14.42
CA GLN A 162 -4.22 6.08 15.48
C GLN A 162 -3.87 7.50 15.93
N THR A 163 -3.42 7.59 17.18
CA THR A 163 -2.88 8.78 17.86
C THR A 163 -1.35 8.79 17.93
N LEU A 164 -0.67 7.78 17.39
CA LEU A 164 0.77 7.60 17.55
C LEU A 164 1.48 7.47 16.20
N GLY A 165 2.76 7.84 16.17
CA GLY A 165 3.63 7.60 15.00
C GLY A 165 3.42 8.57 13.83
N GLN A 166 3.94 8.18 12.67
CA GLN A 166 4.01 9.05 11.47
C GLN A 166 2.65 9.31 10.78
N PHE A 167 1.62 8.50 11.07
CA PHE A 167 0.26 8.71 10.55
C PHE A 167 -0.72 9.12 11.66
N CYS A 168 -0.20 9.74 12.72
CA CYS A 168 -1.05 10.25 13.80
C CYS A 168 -2.07 11.24 13.25
N CYS A 169 -3.35 10.99 13.54
CA CYS A 169 -4.47 11.82 13.11
C CYS A 169 -4.61 12.01 11.60
N GLU A 170 -3.88 11.24 10.79
CA GLU A 170 -4.04 11.19 9.35
C GLU A 170 -5.30 10.37 9.01
N SER A 171 -6.08 10.86 8.06
CA SER A 171 -7.23 10.12 7.56
C SER A 171 -6.80 9.15 6.46
N LEU A 172 -7.14 7.88 6.64
CA LEU A 172 -6.81 6.78 5.74
C LEU A 172 -8.07 6.06 5.27
N CYS A 173 -8.00 5.39 4.11
CA CYS A 173 -9.06 4.49 3.69
C CYS A 173 -9.01 3.19 4.50
N VAL A 174 -10.04 2.91 5.27
CA VAL A 174 -10.07 1.79 6.23
C VAL A 174 -11.29 0.92 5.96
N CYS A 175 -11.13 -0.38 6.14
CA CYS A 175 -12.20 -1.34 5.97
C CYS A 175 -13.28 -1.16 7.07
N ASN A 176 -14.53 -1.00 6.66
CA ASN A 176 -15.66 -0.82 7.57
C ASN A 176 -15.94 -2.06 8.44
N ASP A 177 -15.49 -3.25 8.03
CA ASP A 177 -15.62 -4.48 8.83
C ASP A 177 -14.66 -4.48 10.04
N ASP A 178 -13.59 -3.68 9.99
CA ASP A 178 -12.56 -3.58 11.03
C ASP A 178 -12.72 -2.32 11.90
N LEU A 179 -13.53 -1.35 11.45
CA LEU A 179 -13.79 -0.13 12.19
C LEU A 179 -14.87 -0.37 13.24
N ALA A 180 -14.54 -0.07 14.50
CA ALA A 180 -15.57 0.21 15.49
C ALA A 180 -15.93 1.69 15.41
N ASP A 181 -17.14 1.99 14.95
CA ASP A 181 -17.61 3.35 14.71
C ASP A 181 -17.40 4.28 15.93
N GLN A 182 -17.61 3.76 17.15
CA GLN A 182 -17.46 4.54 18.38
C GLN A 182 -16.02 4.99 18.63
N ASP A 183 -15.05 4.08 18.48
CA ASP A 183 -13.63 4.38 18.68
C ASP A 183 -13.09 5.31 17.59
N ALA A 184 -13.58 5.14 16.35
CA ALA A 184 -13.20 6.01 15.23
C ALA A 184 -13.71 7.45 15.41
N GLU A 185 -14.92 7.63 15.93
CA GLU A 185 -15.50 8.94 16.24
C GLU A 185 -14.79 9.63 17.42
N GLU A 186 -14.54 8.89 18.50
CA GLU A 186 -13.79 9.40 19.67
C GLU A 186 -12.40 9.85 19.26
N LEU A 187 -11.68 9.02 18.50
CA LEU A 187 -10.37 9.35 17.97
C LEU A 187 -10.39 10.57 17.04
N ALA A 188 -11.43 10.68 16.21
CA ALA A 188 -11.59 11.84 15.34
C ALA A 188 -11.76 13.14 16.15
N MET A 189 -12.52 13.08 17.25
CA MET A 189 -12.70 14.20 18.18
C MET A 189 -11.39 14.55 18.90
N ASP A 190 -10.67 13.57 19.43
CA ASP A 190 -9.40 13.81 20.13
C ASP A 190 -8.35 14.46 19.22
N CYS A 191 -8.28 14.01 17.97
CA CYS A 191 -7.45 14.62 16.95
C CYS A 191 -7.86 16.06 16.60
N GLN A 192 -9.16 16.41 16.69
CA GLN A 192 -9.61 17.79 16.45
C GLN A 192 -9.32 18.70 17.65
N LEU A 193 -9.43 18.17 18.86
CA LEU A 193 -9.20 18.89 20.11
C LEU A 193 -7.71 19.00 20.47
N GLY A 194 -6.84 18.25 19.79
CA GLY A 194 -5.41 18.21 20.08
C GLY A 194 -5.08 17.44 21.36
N ASN A 195 -5.97 16.54 21.79
CA ASN A 195 -5.83 15.73 22.99
C ASN A 195 -5.01 14.43 22.76
N VAL A 196 -4.25 14.39 21.68
CA VAL A 196 -3.51 13.19 21.24
C VAL A 196 -2.03 13.31 21.60
N ASP A 197 -1.62 12.60 22.65
CA ASP A 197 -0.21 12.45 23.00
C ASP A 197 0.48 11.47 22.05
N GLY A 198 1.56 11.90 21.39
CA GLY A 198 2.43 11.01 20.58
C GLY A 198 2.28 11.09 19.06
N CYS A 199 1.56 12.09 18.53
CA CYS A 199 1.78 12.54 17.16
C CYS A 199 3.25 12.93 16.99
N CYS A 200 3.97 12.27 16.08
CA CYS A 200 5.32 12.70 15.71
C CYS A 200 5.22 14.05 14.97
N THR A 201 5.17 15.16 15.71
CA THR A 201 5.01 16.48 15.11
C THR A 201 6.25 16.83 14.30
N GLY A 202 6.12 16.83 12.99
CA GLY A 202 7.07 17.46 12.09
C GLY A 202 6.95 18.98 12.06
N GLN A 203 6.87 19.68 13.20
CA GLN A 203 7.09 21.14 13.28
C GLN A 203 7.58 21.56 14.68
N GLY A 204 8.91 21.67 14.84
CA GLY A 204 9.51 22.61 15.80
C GLY A 204 9.69 22.19 17.26
N ILE A 205 9.34 20.97 17.69
CA ILE A 205 9.78 20.46 18.99
C ILE A 205 11.11 19.72 18.88
N THR A 206 12.02 20.03 19.80
CA THR A 206 13.44 19.69 19.75
C THR A 206 13.76 18.28 20.27
N GLU A 207 12.74 17.52 20.67
CA GLU A 207 12.89 16.12 21.07
C GLU A 207 11.76 15.27 20.49
N PRO A 208 12.07 14.10 19.89
CA PRO A 208 11.05 13.16 19.46
C PRO A 208 10.33 12.59 20.70
N ALA A 209 9.00 12.50 20.63
CA ALA A 209 8.23 11.76 21.62
C ALA A 209 8.73 10.30 21.67
N PRO A 210 8.81 9.67 22.86
CA PRO A 210 9.18 8.26 22.97
C PRO A 210 8.22 7.42 22.12
N GLY A 211 8.76 6.67 21.16
CA GLY A 211 7.99 5.91 20.18
C GLY A 211 8.10 6.40 18.72
N CYS A 212 8.74 7.55 18.47
CA CYS A 212 9.13 7.98 17.12
C CYS A 212 10.56 7.52 16.82
N GLY A 213 10.73 6.24 16.43
CA GLY A 213 12.01 5.60 16.10
C GLY A 213 12.09 5.14 14.65
#